data_AF-A0A1R4HQK7-F1
#
_entry.id   AF-A0A1R4HQK7-F1
#
_cell.length_a   1.000
_cell.length_b   1.000
_cell.length_c   1.000
_cell.angle_alpha   90.00
_cell.angle_beta   90.00
_cell.angle_gamma   90.00
#
_symmetry.space_group_name_H-M   'P 1'
#
loop_
_entity.id
_entity.type
_entity.pdbx_description
1 polymer ?
#
loop_
_entity_poly.entity_id
_entity_poly.type
_entity_poly.pdbx_seq_one_letter_code
_entity_poly.pdbx_strand_id
1 'polypeptide(L)'
;MTEAWLLADTVGFAEFFSISQAKLTRNPEELAHAKQEVLRVCAGSRKRHVREGMTAGNGEVGPLYVSMINEFASEHWDVHRAMDQSPSLARAVSRIAQIAQ
;
A
#
# COMPACT_ATOMS: atom_id res chain seq x y z
N MET A 1 -7.06 0.11 7.52
CA MET A 1 -7.05 1.59 7.56
C MET A 1 -5.70 2.11 7.08
N THR A 2 -4.57 1.74 7.68
CA THR A 2 -3.24 2.17 7.20
C THR A 2 -2.91 1.65 5.79
N GLU A 3 -3.19 0.39 5.50
CA GLU A 3 -2.90 -0.19 4.18
C GLU A 3 -3.68 0.47 3.04
N ALA A 4 -4.84 1.06 3.32
CA ALA A 4 -5.59 1.82 2.32
C ALA A 4 -4.84 3.08 1.89
N TRP A 5 -4.22 3.79 2.83
CA TRP A 5 -3.38 4.96 2.51
C TRP A 5 -2.12 4.57 1.73
N LEU A 6 -1.53 3.40 2.02
CA LEU A 6 -0.40 2.87 1.26
C LEU A 6 -0.80 2.50 -0.18
N LEU A 7 -1.96 1.85 -0.35
CA LEU A 7 -2.49 1.49 -1.67
C LEU A 7 -2.89 2.70 -2.52
N ALA A 8 -3.15 3.86 -1.90
CA ALA A 8 -3.50 5.08 -2.60
C ALA A 8 -2.35 5.64 -3.47
N ASP A 9 -1.08 5.38 -3.10
CA ASP A 9 0.05 5.60 -4.00
C ASP A 9 0.21 4.43 -4.98
N THR A 10 -0.71 4.34 -5.94
CA THR A 10 -0.72 3.23 -6.90
C THR A 10 0.55 3.12 -7.75
N VAL A 11 1.23 4.24 -7.99
CA VAL A 11 2.46 4.28 -8.78
C VAL A 11 3.62 3.71 -7.97
N GLY A 12 3.88 4.28 -6.79
CA GLY A 12 4.98 3.82 -5.92
C GLY A 12 4.78 2.37 -5.48
N PHE A 13 3.54 1.99 -5.13
CA PHE A 13 3.22 0.63 -4.72
C PHE A 13 3.50 -0.38 -5.85
N ALA A 14 3.10 -0.06 -7.08
CA ALA A 14 3.32 -0.94 -8.22
C ALA A 14 4.80 -1.09 -8.59
N GLU A 15 5.56 0.00 -8.52
CA GLU A 15 7.00 -0.01 -8.79
C GLU A 15 7.76 -0.85 -7.76
N PHE A 16 7.59 -0.53 -6.47
CA PHE A 16 8.28 -1.20 -5.36
C PHE A 16 8.00 -2.71 -5.35
N PHE A 17 6.72 -3.09 -5.29
CA PHE A 17 6.30 -4.50 -5.27
C PHE A 17 6.34 -5.17 -6.64
N SER A 18 6.67 -4.44 -7.71
CA SER A 18 6.75 -4.94 -9.09
C SER A 18 5.48 -5.68 -9.56
N ILE A 19 4.33 -5.10 -9.25
CA ILE A 19 3.01 -5.53 -9.69
C ILE A 19 2.51 -4.62 -10.84
N SER A 20 1.50 -5.07 -11.58
CA SER A 20 0.84 -4.19 -12.57
C SER A 20 -0.07 -3.20 -11.86
N GLN A 21 0.04 -1.90 -12.18
CA GLN A 21 -0.87 -0.87 -11.66
C GLN A 21 -2.35 -1.18 -11.97
N ALA A 22 -2.62 -1.86 -13.09
CA ALA A 22 -3.98 -2.26 -13.45
C ALA A 22 -4.63 -3.27 -12.46
N LYS A 23 -3.83 -3.89 -11.57
CA LYS A 23 -4.35 -4.78 -10.52
C LYS A 23 -4.69 -4.05 -9.22
N LEU A 24 -4.31 -2.78 -9.10
CA LEU A 24 -4.57 -1.94 -7.93
C LEU A 24 -5.93 -1.25 -8.08
N THR A 25 -6.65 -1.12 -6.96
CA THR A 25 -7.88 -0.35 -6.91
C THR A 25 -7.59 1.15 -7.00
N ARG A 26 -8.51 1.91 -7.60
CA ARG A 26 -8.51 3.38 -7.57
C ARG A 26 -9.22 3.94 -6.34
N ASN A 27 -9.96 3.09 -5.62
CA ASN A 27 -10.78 3.46 -4.45
C ASN A 27 -10.32 2.67 -3.22
N PRO A 28 -9.09 2.88 -2.70
CA PRO A 28 -8.56 2.07 -1.61
C PRO A 28 -9.34 2.26 -0.29
N GLU A 29 -10.01 3.39 -0.09
CA GLU A 29 -10.82 3.65 1.11
C GLU A 29 -12.12 2.83 1.17
N GLU A 30 -12.61 2.35 0.02
CA GLU A 30 -13.82 1.52 -0.06
C GLU A 30 -13.55 0.04 0.22
N LEU A 31 -12.27 -0.34 0.39
CA LEU A 31 -11.89 -1.72 0.68
C LEU A 31 -12.32 -2.12 2.09
N ALA A 32 -13.16 -3.15 2.18
CA ALA A 32 -13.50 -3.78 3.46
C ALA A 32 -12.27 -4.32 4.21
N HIS A 33 -11.29 -4.86 3.47
CA HIS A 33 -10.10 -5.50 4.02
C HIS A 33 -8.82 -5.11 3.26
N ALA A 34 -8.36 -3.86 3.44
CA ALA A 34 -7.18 -3.33 2.74
C ALA A 34 -5.90 -4.19 2.88
N LYS A 35 -5.68 -4.82 4.04
CA LYS A 35 -4.58 -5.78 4.24
C LYS A 35 -4.69 -7.00 3.31
N GLN A 36 -5.89 -7.58 3.19
CA GLN A 36 -6.11 -8.72 2.29
C GLN A 36 -5.88 -8.32 0.83
N GLU A 37 -6.25 -7.09 0.47
CA GLU A 37 -5.98 -6.56 -0.87
C GLU A 37 -4.48 -6.45 -1.16
N VAL A 38 -3.68 -5.93 -0.21
CA VAL A 38 -2.21 -5.91 -0.30
C VAL A 38 -1.66 -7.32 -0.56
N LEU A 39 -2.08 -8.32 0.23
CA LEU A 39 -1.62 -9.71 0.08
C LEU A 39 -2.00 -10.26 -1.30
N ARG A 40 -3.25 -10.04 -1.73
CA ARG A 40 -3.78 -10.47 -3.03
C ARG A 40 -2.97 -9.90 -4.19
N VAL A 41 -2.67 -8.60 -4.19
CA VAL A 41 -1.92 -7.98 -5.30
C VAL A 41 -0.45 -8.40 -5.29
N CYS A 42 0.18 -8.49 -4.11
CA CYS A 42 1.58 -8.91 -3.97
C CYS A 42 1.79 -10.38 -4.34
N ALA A 43 0.80 -11.26 -4.14
CA ALA A 43 0.83 -12.63 -4.65
C ALA A 43 0.98 -12.69 -6.19
N GLY A 44 0.52 -11.65 -6.89
CA GLY A 44 0.66 -11.49 -8.33
C GLY A 44 1.92 -10.76 -8.80
N SER A 45 2.89 -10.51 -7.91
CA SER A 45 4.15 -9.82 -8.25
C SER A 45 5.01 -10.60 -9.22
N ARG A 46 5.72 -9.88 -10.09
CA ARG A 46 6.74 -10.45 -10.98
C ARG A 46 7.95 -10.95 -10.19
N LYS A 47 8.22 -10.39 -9.01
CA LYS A 47 9.37 -10.74 -8.16
C LYS A 47 9.01 -11.89 -7.22
N ARG A 48 9.78 -12.98 -7.28
CA ARG A 48 9.58 -14.15 -6.41
C ARG A 48 9.68 -13.81 -4.92
N HIS A 49 10.68 -13.02 -4.53
CA HIS A 49 10.86 -12.62 -3.13
C HIS A 49 9.68 -11.80 -2.59
N VAL A 50 9.01 -11.00 -3.43
CA VAL A 50 7.80 -10.27 -3.02
C VAL A 50 6.66 -11.26 -2.78
N ARG A 51 6.44 -12.21 -3.69
CA ARG A 51 5.38 -13.21 -3.53
C ARG A 51 5.57 -14.02 -2.24
N GLU A 52 6.76 -14.58 -2.03
CA GLU A 52 7.04 -15.44 -0.87
C GLU A 52 7.25 -14.64 0.43
N GLY A 53 7.67 -13.38 0.34
CA GLY A 53 7.87 -12.50 1.50
C GLY A 53 6.58 -11.87 2.01
N MET A 54 5.69 -11.45 1.10
CA MET A 54 4.46 -10.75 1.46
C MET A 54 3.32 -11.70 1.82
N THR A 55 3.22 -12.86 1.17
CA THR A 55 2.12 -13.80 1.39
C THR A 55 2.62 -15.22 1.69
N ALA A 56 1.98 -15.87 2.65
CA ALA A 56 2.09 -17.32 2.83
C ALA A 56 1.22 -18.05 1.80
N GLY A 57 1.51 -19.32 1.52
CA GLY A 57 0.86 -20.10 0.45
C GLY A 57 -0.67 -20.25 0.57
N ASN A 58 -1.28 -19.87 1.68
CA ASN A 58 -2.71 -19.86 1.97
C ASN A 58 -3.35 -18.46 1.90
N GLY A 59 -2.62 -17.44 1.41
CA GLY A 59 -3.11 -16.06 1.38
C GLY A 59 -2.98 -15.31 2.71
N GLU A 60 -2.35 -15.92 3.72
CA GLU A 60 -2.01 -15.24 4.97
C GLU A 60 -0.78 -14.35 4.79
N VAL A 61 -0.46 -13.61 5.86
CA VAL A 61 0.68 -12.72 5.95
C VAL A 61 1.98 -13.51 5.85
N GLY A 62 2.85 -13.11 4.92
CA GLY A 62 4.18 -13.71 4.76
C GLY A 62 5.21 -13.18 5.77
N PRO A 63 6.38 -13.85 5.87
CA PRO A 63 7.39 -13.56 6.90
C PRO A 63 8.03 -12.17 6.79
N LEU A 64 7.97 -11.54 5.61
CA LEU A 64 8.58 -10.22 5.35
C LEU A 64 7.54 -9.11 5.21
N TYR A 65 6.27 -9.38 5.48
CA TYR A 65 5.20 -8.39 5.31
C TYR A 65 5.51 -7.09 6.05
N VAL A 66 5.86 -7.18 7.34
CA VAL A 66 6.10 -5.99 8.17
C VAL A 66 7.31 -5.21 7.67
N SER A 67 8.45 -5.88 7.39
CA SER A 67 9.66 -5.21 6.92
C SER A 67 9.46 -4.54 5.56
N MET A 68 8.83 -5.24 4.60
CA MET A 68 8.59 -4.67 3.27
C MET A 68 7.57 -3.53 3.28
N ILE A 69 6.53 -3.61 4.13
CA ILE A 69 5.56 -2.52 4.27
C ILE A 69 6.23 -1.30 4.92
N ASN A 70 7.07 -1.51 5.93
CA ASN A 70 7.81 -0.41 6.55
C ASN A 70 8.78 0.23 5.56
N GLU A 71 9.57 -0.56 4.84
CA GLU A 71 10.50 -0.09 3.80
C GLU A 71 9.75 0.72 2.73
N PHE A 72 8.63 0.21 2.23
CA PHE A 72 7.79 0.95 1.30
C PHE A 72 7.34 2.29 1.89
N ALA A 73 6.77 2.28 3.09
CA ALA A 73 6.21 3.46 3.73
C ALA A 73 7.26 4.53 4.05
N SER A 74 8.49 4.13 4.40
CA SER A 74 9.56 5.06 4.79
C SER A 74 10.39 5.57 3.62
N GLU A 75 10.58 4.77 2.57
CA GLU A 75 11.58 5.07 1.52
C GLU A 75 10.97 5.31 0.14
N HIS A 76 9.75 4.83 -0.12
CA HIS A 76 9.19 4.80 -1.48
C HIS A 76 7.79 5.43 -1.61
N TRP A 77 7.02 5.46 -0.53
CA TRP A 77 5.65 5.93 -0.53
C TRP A 77 5.60 7.46 -0.71
N ASP A 78 4.85 7.89 -1.71
CA ASP A 78 4.61 9.31 -1.97
C ASP A 78 3.26 9.74 -1.40
N VAL A 79 3.31 10.52 -0.32
CA VAL A 79 2.12 11.03 0.36
C VAL A 79 1.29 11.96 -0.54
N HIS A 80 1.90 12.73 -1.44
CA HIS A 80 1.17 13.63 -2.32
C HIS A 80 0.35 12.84 -3.34
N ARG A 81 0.94 11.82 -3.97
CA ARG A 81 0.20 10.91 -4.87
C ARG A 81 -0.90 10.15 -4.12
N ALA A 82 -0.64 9.74 -2.89
CA ALA A 82 -1.62 9.04 -2.06
C ALA A 82 -2.82 9.93 -1.70
N MET A 83 -2.59 11.21 -1.39
CA MET A 83 -3.64 12.17 -1.05
C MET A 83 -4.64 12.37 -2.20
N ASP A 84 -4.18 12.31 -3.45
CA ASP A 84 -5.04 12.46 -4.64
C ASP A 84 -6.09 11.33 -4.74
N GLN A 85 -5.81 10.16 -4.17
CA GLN A 85 -6.71 8.98 -4.21
C GLN A 85 -7.30 8.60 -2.84
N SER A 86 -7.07 9.42 -1.81
CA SER A 86 -7.52 9.15 -0.44
C SER A 86 -8.01 10.44 0.26
N PRO A 87 -9.32 10.75 0.16
CA PRO A 87 -9.90 11.91 0.83
C PRO A 87 -9.73 11.92 2.36
N SER A 88 -9.71 10.75 3.02
CA SER A 88 -9.41 10.67 4.46
C SER A 88 -7.95 11.01 4.77
N LEU A 89 -6.99 10.56 3.96
CA LEU A 89 -5.58 10.90 4.11
C LEU A 89 -5.36 12.40 3.86
N ALA A 90 -5.92 12.95 2.79
CA ALA A 90 -5.80 14.37 2.48
C ALA A 90 -6.29 15.25 3.65
N ARG A 91 -7.43 14.89 4.26
CA ARG A 91 -7.93 15.55 5.47
C ARG A 91 -6.98 15.37 6.66
N ALA A 92 -6.46 14.17 6.89
CA ALA A 92 -5.55 13.90 7.99
C ALA A 92 -4.25 14.72 7.88
N VAL A 93 -3.61 14.72 6.70
CA VAL A 93 -2.40 15.50 6.43
C VAL A 93 -2.66 17.00 6.61
N SER A 94 -3.77 17.52 6.08
CA SER A 94 -4.15 18.92 6.26
C SER A 94 -4.30 19.32 7.73
N ARG A 95 -4.90 18.45 8.56
CA ARG A 95 -5.04 18.70 10.00
C ARG A 95 -3.72 18.63 10.75
N ILE A 96 -2.86 17.67 10.43
CA ILE A 96 -1.53 17.56 11.03
C ILE A 96 -0.70 18.80 10.70
N ALA A 97 -0.73 19.26 9.44
CA ALA A 97 -0.02 20.47 9.01
C ALA A 97 -0.47 21.74 9.76
N GLN A 98 -1.74 21.83 10.17
CA GLN A 98 -2.25 22.94 10.97
C GLN A 98 -1.74 22.92 12.42
N ILE A 99 -1.39 21.75 12.97
CA ILE A 99 -0.87 21.61 14.35
C ILE A 99 0.65 21.85 14.40
N ALA A 100 1.35 21.58 13.30
CA ALA A 100 2.80 21.79 13.20
C ALA A 100 3.19 23.28 13.02
N GLN A 101 2.20 24.19 12.99
CA GLN A 101 2.36 25.65 12.99
C GLN A 101 2.26 26.20 14.41
#